data_AF-A0AAW4VNK6-F1
#
_entry.id   AF-A0AAW4VNK6-F1
#
_cell.length_a   1.000
_cell.length_b   1.000
_cell.length_c   1.000
_cell.angle_alpha   90.00
_cell.angle_beta   90.00
_cell.angle_gamma   90.00
#
_symmetry.space_group_name_H-M   'P 1'
#
loop_
_entity.id
_entity.type
_entity.pdbx_description
1 polymer ?
#
loop_
_entity_poly.entity_id
_entity_poly.type
_entity_poly.pdbx_seq_one_letter_code
_entity_poly.pdbx_strand_id
1 'polypeptide(L)'
;MGSDEFLDLCKKIVREYTEEHLDKTDGKVDFDVYAVWSCKALQNSKALASTSLPDGMYFECTYNGDKKELYLDAYKKFENKCIKLGGENNEI
;
A
#
# COMPACT_ATOMS: atom_id res chain seq x y z
N MET A 1 -6.46 -17.75 -2.11
CA MET A 1 -5.78 -16.76 -2.98
C MET A 1 -4.28 -16.89 -2.80
N GLY A 2 -3.54 -16.96 -3.89
CA GLY A 2 -2.07 -16.88 -3.91
C GLY A 2 -1.56 -15.49 -3.54
N SER A 3 -0.25 -15.36 -3.30
CA SER A 3 0.35 -14.05 -2.98
C SER A 3 0.29 -13.09 -4.17
N ASP A 4 0.59 -13.57 -5.38
CA ASP A 4 0.58 -12.74 -6.59
C ASP A 4 -0.85 -12.29 -6.93
N GLU A 5 -1.81 -13.22 -6.89
CA GLU A 5 -3.25 -12.92 -7.06
C GLU A 5 -3.74 -11.87 -6.06
N PHE A 6 -3.29 -11.96 -4.80
CA PHE A 6 -3.64 -10.98 -3.77
C PHE A 6 -3.04 -9.60 -4.08
N LEU A 7 -1.77 -9.55 -4.51
CA LEU A 7 -1.12 -8.30 -4.86
C LEU A 7 -1.76 -7.63 -6.08
N ASP A 8 -2.14 -8.40 -7.08
CA ASP A 8 -2.85 -7.88 -8.26
C ASP A 8 -4.24 -7.34 -7.87
N LEU A 9 -4.95 -8.04 -6.99
CA LEU A 9 -6.20 -7.55 -6.41
C LEU A 9 -5.99 -6.23 -5.64
N CYS A 10 -4.96 -6.15 -4.80
CA CYS A 10 -4.65 -4.91 -4.07
C CYS A 10 -4.36 -3.75 -5.01
N LYS A 11 -3.55 -3.95 -6.04
CA LYS A 11 -3.21 -2.91 -7.03
C LYS A 11 -4.46 -2.41 -7.75
N LYS A 12 -5.35 -3.33 -8.14
CA LYS A 12 -6.62 -2.99 -8.77
C LYS A 12 -7.49 -2.14 -7.86
N ILE A 13 -7.71 -2.57 -6.61
CA ILE A 13 -8.58 -1.88 -5.65
C ILE A 13 -8.03 -0.49 -5.30
N VAL A 14 -6.72 -0.37 -5.09
CA VAL A 14 -6.08 0.93 -4.81
C VAL A 14 -6.16 1.86 -6.02
N ARG A 15 -6.00 1.34 -7.24
CA ARG A 15 -6.19 2.13 -8.47
C ARG A 15 -7.62 2.66 -8.56
N GLU A 16 -8.61 1.79 -8.42
CA GLU A 16 -10.03 2.16 -8.47
C GLU A 16 -10.36 3.22 -7.40
N TYR A 17 -9.93 3.00 -6.15
CA TYR A 17 -10.10 3.98 -5.08
C TYR A 17 -9.44 5.32 -5.43
N THR A 18 -8.21 5.31 -5.94
CA THR A 18 -7.49 6.54 -6.27
C THR A 18 -8.20 7.29 -7.40
N GLU A 19 -8.61 6.60 -8.47
CA GLU A 19 -9.33 7.19 -9.61
C GLU A 19 -10.69 7.80 -9.19
N GLU A 20 -11.39 7.19 -8.23
CA GLU A 20 -12.63 7.74 -7.68
C GLU A 20 -12.44 9.02 -6.85
N HIS A 21 -11.25 9.19 -6.27
CA HIS A 21 -10.92 10.31 -5.38
C HIS A 21 -10.04 11.39 -6.05
N LEU A 22 -9.64 11.19 -7.30
CA LEU A 22 -9.00 12.22 -8.12
C LEU A 22 -10.01 13.34 -8.45
N ASP A 23 -9.52 14.58 -8.48
CA ASP A 23 -10.36 15.69 -8.92
C ASP A 23 -10.70 15.50 -10.40
N LYS A 24 -11.99 15.58 -10.74
CA LYS A 24 -12.48 15.39 -12.12
C LYS A 24 -11.90 16.42 -13.09
N THR A 25 -11.36 17.52 -12.58
CA THR A 25 -10.70 18.55 -13.39
C THR A 25 -9.28 18.19 -13.82
N ASP A 26 -8.63 17.22 -13.16
CA ASP A 26 -7.25 16.79 -13.45
C ASP A 26 -7.13 15.94 -14.73
N GLY A 27 -8.25 15.56 -15.35
CA GLY A 27 -8.27 14.70 -16.53
C GLY A 27 -7.78 13.27 -16.21
N LYS A 28 -7.35 12.52 -17.23
CA LYS A 28 -6.73 11.20 -17.01
C LYS A 28 -5.30 11.39 -16.49
N VAL A 29 -5.12 11.23 -15.19
CA VAL A 29 -3.80 11.19 -14.57
C VAL A 29 -3.23 9.79 -14.72
N ASP A 30 -2.05 9.68 -15.32
CA ASP A 30 -1.32 8.43 -15.38
C ASP A 30 -0.49 8.26 -14.10
N PHE A 31 -0.65 7.10 -13.45
CA PHE A 31 0.06 6.77 -12.23
C PHE A 31 0.16 5.26 -12.07
N ASP A 32 1.17 4.81 -11.34
CA ASP A 32 1.36 3.41 -10.99
C ASP A 32 0.90 3.12 -9.56
N VAL A 33 0.48 1.88 -9.32
CA VAL A 33 0.26 1.35 -7.98
C VAL A 33 1.32 0.31 -7.67
N TYR A 34 2.03 0.48 -6.56
CA TYR A 34 3.07 -0.43 -6.12
C TYR A 34 2.82 -0.93 -4.70
N ALA A 35 3.19 -2.18 -4.45
CA ALA A 35 3.19 -2.76 -3.12
C ALA A 35 4.50 -2.39 -2.42
N VAL A 36 4.40 -1.91 -1.19
CA VAL A 36 5.53 -1.58 -0.33
C VAL A 36 5.91 -2.78 0.54
N TRP A 37 4.90 -3.49 1.02
CA TRP A 37 5.09 -4.70 1.81
C TRP A 37 3.87 -5.61 1.67
N SER A 38 4.08 -6.91 1.83
CA SER A 38 2.98 -7.85 1.92
C SER A 38 3.35 -9.06 2.76
N CYS A 39 2.35 -9.63 3.42
CA CYS A 39 2.48 -10.91 4.09
C CYS A 39 1.23 -11.78 3.87
N LYS A 40 1.43 -13.07 4.07
CA LYS A 40 0.37 -14.06 4.10
C LYS A 40 0.52 -14.94 5.33
N ALA A 41 -0.56 -15.11 6.06
CA ALA A 41 -0.66 -15.99 7.21
C ALA A 41 -1.89 -16.88 7.06
N LEU A 42 -1.67 -18.16 6.76
CA LEU A 42 -2.72 -19.14 6.44
C LEU A 42 -3.61 -18.63 5.29
N GLN A 43 -4.91 -18.41 5.55
CA GLN A 43 -5.88 -17.91 4.58
C GLN A 43 -5.95 -16.38 4.51
N ASN A 44 -5.26 -15.67 5.42
CA ASN A 44 -5.31 -14.21 5.49
C ASN A 44 -4.10 -13.59 4.83
N SER A 45 -4.28 -12.45 4.17
CA SER A 45 -3.19 -11.70 3.54
C SER A 45 -3.32 -10.21 3.85
N LYS A 46 -2.18 -9.53 4.00
CA LYS A 46 -2.14 -8.08 4.20
C LYS A 46 -1.09 -7.49 3.27
N ALA A 47 -1.41 -6.35 2.64
CA ALA A 47 -0.48 -5.60 1.83
C ALA A 47 -0.54 -4.12 2.20
N LEU A 48 0.62 -3.48 2.19
CA LEU A 48 0.76 -2.04 2.19
C LEU A 48 1.09 -1.60 0.77
N ALA A 49 0.40 -0.58 0.27
CA ALA A 49 0.56 -0.09 -1.10
C ALA A 49 0.55 1.44 -1.13
N SER A 50 1.05 2.00 -2.22
CA SER A 50 1.01 3.44 -2.50
C SER A 50 0.98 3.66 -4.00
N THR A 51 0.77 4.91 -4.41
CA THR A 51 0.73 5.33 -5.81
C THR A 51 1.96 6.17 -6.16
N SER A 52 2.25 6.31 -7.44
CA SER A 52 3.28 7.26 -7.92
C SER A 52 2.81 8.72 -7.87
N LEU A 53 1.58 9.00 -7.43
CA LEU A 53 1.08 10.36 -7.29
C LEU A 53 1.80 11.08 -6.14
N PRO A 54 2.11 12.38 -6.29
CA PRO A 54 2.75 13.17 -5.25
C PRO A 54 1.76 13.62 -4.17
N ASP A 55 0.72 12.83 -3.89
CA ASP A 55 -0.28 13.11 -2.86
C ASP A 55 0.12 12.53 -1.51
N GLY A 56 1.09 11.63 -1.43
CA GLY A 56 1.48 10.99 -0.17
C GLY A 56 0.42 10.04 0.40
N MET A 57 -0.47 9.50 -0.44
CA MET A 57 -1.44 8.50 -0.02
C MET A 57 -0.79 7.13 0.22
N TYR A 58 -1.28 6.42 1.21
CA TYR A 58 -0.80 5.09 1.60
C TYR A 58 -1.98 4.20 1.96
N PHE A 59 -1.95 2.95 1.55
CA PHE A 59 -3.09 2.04 1.63
C PHE A 59 -2.71 0.77 2.37
N GLU A 60 -3.62 0.28 3.22
CA GLU A 60 -3.57 -1.07 3.76
C GLU A 60 -4.73 -1.88 3.16
N CYS A 61 -4.38 -2.99 2.50
CA CYS A 61 -5.34 -3.99 2.05
C CYS A 61 -5.27 -5.20 2.98
N THR A 62 -6.39 -5.60 3.56
CA THR A 62 -6.49 -6.78 4.43
C THR A 62 -7.50 -7.76 3.85
N TYR A 63 -7.03 -8.92 3.39
CA TYR A 63 -7.87 -9.99 2.90
C TYR A 63 -8.13 -11.04 3.98
N ASN A 64 -9.41 -11.24 4.30
CA ASN A 64 -9.88 -12.34 5.13
C ASN A 64 -10.28 -13.51 4.23
N GLY A 65 -9.48 -14.58 4.18
CA GLY A 65 -9.75 -15.72 3.31
C GLY A 65 -10.88 -16.65 3.77
N ASP A 66 -11.19 -16.66 5.06
CA ASP A 66 -12.31 -17.46 5.60
C ASP A 66 -13.65 -16.86 5.19
N LYS A 67 -13.76 -15.52 5.24
CA LYS A 67 -14.96 -14.78 4.83
C LYS A 67 -14.96 -14.37 3.36
N LYS A 68 -13.81 -14.44 2.70
CA LYS A 68 -13.57 -13.95 1.33
C LYS A 68 -13.87 -12.45 1.16
N GLU A 69 -13.44 -11.65 2.13
CA GLU A 69 -13.65 -10.20 2.15
C GLU A 69 -12.31 -9.46 2.11
N LEU A 70 -12.30 -8.28 1.50
CA LEU A 70 -11.15 -7.38 1.50
C LEU A 70 -11.55 -6.06 2.16
N TYR A 71 -10.73 -5.63 3.11
CA TYR A 71 -10.83 -4.34 3.78
C TYR A 71 -9.73 -3.43 3.22
N LEU A 72 -10.07 -2.17 2.98
CA LEU A 72 -9.17 -1.13 2.50
C LEU A 72 -9.16 0.02 3.50
N ASP A 73 -7.99 0.31 4.06
CA ASP A 73 -7.74 1.52 4.83
C ASP A 73 -6.89 2.48 4.01
N ALA A 74 -7.27 3.77 3.98
CA ALA A 74 -6.54 4.83 3.27
C ALA A 74 -5.99 5.86 4.26
N TYR A 75 -4.69 6.13 4.16
CA TYR A 75 -3.96 7.03 5.03
C TYR A 75 -3.22 8.10 4.23
N LYS A 76 -2.92 9.23 4.90
CA LYS A 76 -2.01 10.26 4.39
C LYS A 76 -0.68 10.14 5.12
N LYS A 77 0.42 9.95 4.39
CA LYS A 77 1.77 9.97 4.95
C LYS A 77 2.08 11.37 5.47
N PHE A 78 2.26 11.47 6.79
CA PHE A 78 2.51 12.75 7.45
C PHE A 78 3.99 13.17 7.40
N GLU A 79 4.89 12.25 7.75
CA GLU A 79 6.33 12.51 7.70
C GLU A 79 7.13 11.22 7.43
N ASN A 80 8.38 11.38 7.00
CA ASN A 80 9.37 10.31 6.99
C ASN A 80 10.58 10.77 7.79
N LYS A 81 10.89 10.07 8.89
CA LYS A 81 11.97 10.43 9.79
C LYS A 81 12.95 9.27 9.91
N CYS A 82 14.22 9.53 9.61
CA CYS A 82 15.30 8.58 9.88
C CYS A 82 15.68 8.66 11.36
N ILE A 83 15.54 7.54 12.09
CA ILE A 83 15.94 7.42 13.49
C ILE A 83 17.25 6.63 13.55
N LYS A 84 18.34 7.29 13.94
CA LYS A 84 19.64 6.63 14.13
C LYS A 84 19.68 5.99 15.51
N LEU A 85 19.99 4.70 15.59
CA LEU A 85 20.02 3.94 16.85
C LEU A 85 21.44 3.80 17.46
N GLY A 86 22.41 4.59 16.98
CA GLY A 86 23.81 4.51 17.37
C GLY A 86 24.59 3.51 16.50
N GLY A 87 25.75 3.93 16.00
CA GLY A 87 26.74 3.03 15.40
C GLY A 87 27.73 2.62 16.49
N GLU A 88 28.15 1.36 16.49
CA GLU A 88 29.28 0.91 17.30
C GLU A 88 30.48 1.83 17.04
N ASN A 89 31.04 2.38 18.11
CA ASN A 89 32.36 3.01 18.08
C ASN A 89 33.38 1.92 17.72
N ASN A 90 33.63 1.70 16.43
CA ASN A 90 34.81 0.97 15.99
C ASN A 90 36.02 1.92 16.04
N GLU A 91 36.52 2.13 17.25
CA GLU A 91 37.93 2.48 17.48
C GLU A 91 38.69 1.18 17.76
N ILE A 92 39.49 0.75 16.77
CA ILE A 92 40.67 -0.10 16.98
C ILE A 92 41.87 0.77 16.67
#